data_AF-A0A172UBP9-F1
#
_entry.id   AF-A0A172UBP9-F1
#
_cell.length_a   1.000
_cell.length_b   1.000
_cell.length_c   1.000
_cell.angle_alpha   90.00
_cell.angle_beta   90.00
_cell.angle_gamma   90.00
#
_symmetry.space_group_name_H-M   'P 1'
#
loop_
_entity.id
_entity.type
_entity.pdbx_description
1 polymer ?
#
loop_
_entity_poly.entity_id
_entity_poly.type
_entity_poly.pdbx_seq_one_letter_code
_entity_poly.pdbx_strand_id
1 'polypeptide(L)'
;MKVKLKNLGMQALLATAFFAGSATSQAGTFVPLTSGLNGSLTTANGGIITGATNLNADKLYLDTLSATYLSGFDPTNLSGEVVATSLNYRAFKSGAQDILGTLTLLDWRVTRDVTLAQPNQFDYFDFVYRDSADNKLVFGTRALNQLDNNEEVNFLFRYGFSGFETASAWTFSTDNDLRQYQAARTDSLSTSATLPFDADAVRQRSDISLSEGNPWSGLFLVKTDATDYILGDKAIGFGQAGEEGQAVVRGYIGGYIPAAIPTAPVPIPGAFALIATGLGFLSLSARRGNKA
;
A
#
# COMPACT_ATOMS: atom_id res chain seq x y z
N MET A 1 -45.88 -41.26 29.58
CA MET A 1 -45.68 -41.18 28.12
C MET A 1 -44.79 -39.97 27.84
N LYS A 2 -43.47 -40.21 27.70
CA LYS A 2 -42.44 -39.18 27.54
C LYS A 2 -42.20 -38.98 26.04
N VAL A 3 -42.37 -37.77 25.53
CA VAL A 3 -42.00 -37.40 24.16
C VAL A 3 -40.69 -36.61 24.19
N LYS A 4 -39.73 -37.09 23.40
CA LYS A 4 -38.41 -36.52 23.15
C LYS A 4 -38.52 -35.14 22.48
N LEU A 5 -37.75 -34.15 22.96
CA LEU A 5 -37.28 -33.04 22.15
C LEU A 5 -35.78 -33.19 21.92
N LYS A 6 -35.41 -33.13 20.64
CA LYS A 6 -34.06 -33.34 20.10
C LYS A 6 -33.17 -32.11 20.37
N ASN A 7 -31.89 -32.40 20.59
CA ASN A 7 -30.77 -31.45 20.50
C ASN A 7 -30.81 -30.64 19.19
N LEU A 8 -30.75 -29.32 19.33
CA LEU A 8 -30.01 -28.39 18.48
C LEU A 8 -29.23 -27.53 19.46
N GLY A 9 -27.90 -27.61 19.54
CA GLY A 9 -27.03 -27.15 18.47
C GLY A 9 -26.42 -25.83 18.91
N MET A 10 -25.47 -25.92 19.84
CA MET A 10 -24.56 -24.85 20.23
C MET A 10 -23.70 -24.49 19.02
N GLN A 11 -23.80 -23.26 18.50
CA GLN A 11 -22.68 -22.49 17.92
C GLN A 11 -23.14 -21.17 17.29
N ALA A 12 -22.26 -20.18 17.42
CA ALA A 12 -22.21 -18.89 16.74
C ALA A 12 -23.21 -17.82 17.23
N LEU A 13 -22.78 -17.02 18.21
CA LEU A 13 -22.97 -15.58 18.06
C LEU A 13 -21.63 -14.86 18.27
N LEU A 14 -21.23 -14.24 17.17
CA LEU A 14 -20.07 -13.41 16.91
C LEU A 14 -19.80 -12.39 18.02
N ALA A 15 -18.55 -12.30 18.44
CA ALA A 15 -18.05 -11.17 19.22
C ALA A 15 -17.91 -9.94 18.31
N THR A 16 -18.93 -9.09 18.24
CA THR A 16 -18.79 -7.71 17.75
C THR A 16 -18.17 -6.86 18.84
N ALA A 17 -16.86 -6.64 18.77
CA ALA A 17 -16.18 -5.64 19.56
C ALA A 17 -16.50 -4.25 18.98
N PHE A 18 -17.41 -3.52 19.64
CA PHE A 18 -17.63 -2.10 19.41
C PHE A 18 -16.46 -1.32 20.04
N PHE A 19 -15.57 -0.79 19.22
CA PHE A 19 -14.60 0.22 19.66
C PHE A 19 -15.20 1.62 19.45
N ALA A 20 -15.97 2.10 20.42
CA ALA A 20 -16.23 3.52 20.59
C ALA A 20 -15.14 4.10 21.51
N GLY A 21 -14.02 4.53 20.92
CA GLY A 21 -12.91 5.16 21.64
C GLY A 21 -13.03 6.68 21.64
N SER A 22 -12.97 7.27 22.83
CA SER A 22 -12.84 8.70 23.11
C SER A 22 -11.72 9.37 22.30
N ALA A 23 -11.98 10.58 21.78
CA ALA A 23 -11.02 11.38 21.05
C ALA A 23 -9.88 11.88 21.94
N THR A 24 -8.79 11.12 22.00
CA THR A 24 -7.45 11.67 22.25
C THR A 24 -6.82 11.95 20.89
N SER A 25 -6.29 13.15 20.66
CA SER A 25 -5.51 13.48 19.46
C SER A 25 -4.33 12.51 19.35
N GLN A 26 -4.34 11.64 18.34
CA GLN A 26 -3.26 10.70 18.07
C GLN A 26 -2.97 10.74 16.57
N ALA A 27 -1.70 10.95 16.21
CA ALA A 27 -1.18 10.76 14.87
C ALA A 27 -0.89 9.27 14.60
N GLY A 28 -0.83 8.86 13.34
CA GLY A 28 -1.11 7.49 12.90
C GLY A 28 -0.10 6.37 13.17
N THR A 29 -0.59 5.14 13.02
CA THR A 29 0.17 3.96 12.52
C THR A 29 -0.34 3.64 11.12
N PHE A 30 0.22 2.65 10.42
CA PHE A 30 -0.47 2.10 9.24
C PHE A 30 -1.88 1.64 9.65
N VAL A 31 -2.91 2.30 9.15
CA VAL A 31 -4.30 2.04 9.55
C VAL A 31 -4.86 0.91 8.70
N PRO A 32 -5.25 -0.24 9.29
CA PRO A 32 -5.85 -1.34 8.54
C PRO A 32 -7.13 -0.88 7.83
N LEU A 33 -7.27 -1.29 6.57
CA LEU A 33 -8.46 -1.08 5.77
C LEU A 33 -9.32 -2.33 5.79
N THR A 34 -10.64 -2.15 5.89
CA THR A 34 -11.59 -3.26 6.03
C THR A 34 -12.54 -3.34 4.84
N SER A 35 -13.32 -4.42 4.76
CA SER A 35 -14.43 -4.54 3.81
C SER A 35 -15.69 -3.76 4.20
N GLY A 36 -15.63 -2.99 5.30
CA GLY A 36 -16.81 -2.37 5.91
C GLY A 36 -17.86 -3.41 6.32
N LEU A 37 -19.13 -3.00 6.32
CA LEU A 37 -20.26 -3.85 6.67
C LEU A 37 -20.95 -4.33 5.39
N ASN A 38 -20.93 -5.64 5.13
CA ASN A 38 -21.54 -6.25 3.94
C ASN A 38 -21.06 -5.66 2.60
N GLY A 39 -19.78 -5.27 2.52
CA GLY A 39 -19.20 -4.65 1.32
C GLY A 39 -19.58 -3.18 1.11
N SER A 40 -20.28 -2.57 2.07
CA SER A 40 -20.56 -1.14 2.09
C SER A 40 -19.56 -0.43 2.99
N LEU A 41 -18.86 0.56 2.46
CA LEU A 41 -17.85 1.32 3.20
C LEU A 41 -18.42 2.66 3.65
N THR A 42 -18.35 2.93 4.96
CA THR A 42 -18.68 4.22 5.55
C THR A 42 -17.66 4.57 6.64
N THR A 43 -17.64 5.82 7.08
CA THR A 43 -16.83 6.20 8.25
C THR A 43 -17.31 5.50 9.51
N ALA A 44 -18.64 5.36 9.66
CA ALA A 44 -19.28 4.77 10.83
C ALA A 44 -18.96 3.27 11.03
N ASN A 45 -18.73 2.54 9.93
CA ASN A 45 -18.37 1.12 9.98
C ASN A 45 -16.86 0.85 9.81
N GLY A 46 -16.03 1.90 9.75
CA GLY A 46 -14.58 1.79 9.57
C GLY A 46 -14.14 1.34 8.18
N GLY A 47 -15.05 1.27 7.20
CA GLY A 47 -14.70 1.00 5.80
C GLY A 47 -14.06 2.21 5.10
N ILE A 48 -14.31 3.42 5.63
CA ILE A 48 -13.66 4.67 5.23
C ILE A 48 -12.87 5.22 6.42
N ILE A 49 -11.60 5.49 6.21
CA ILE A 49 -10.74 6.21 7.16
C ILE A 49 -10.56 7.63 6.66
N THR A 50 -10.88 8.62 7.49
CA THR A 50 -10.70 10.05 7.19
C THR A 50 -9.48 10.58 7.92
N GLY A 51 -8.59 11.26 7.19
CA GLY A 51 -7.44 11.96 7.76
C GLY A 51 -7.85 13.28 8.42
N ALA A 52 -6.90 13.95 9.07
CA ALA A 52 -7.14 15.24 9.75
C ALA A 52 -6.21 16.32 9.21
N THR A 53 -6.65 17.58 9.24
CA THR A 53 -5.79 18.72 8.88
C THR A 53 -4.67 18.93 9.89
N ASN A 54 -4.93 18.68 11.18
CA ASN A 54 -3.90 18.72 12.20
C ASN A 54 -3.10 17.40 12.16
N LEU A 55 -1.82 17.49 11.79
CA LEU A 55 -0.92 16.34 11.68
C LEU A 55 -0.89 15.49 12.95
N ASN A 56 -0.90 16.12 14.13
CA ASN A 56 -0.87 15.43 15.43
C ASN A 56 -2.18 14.67 15.75
N ALA A 57 -3.24 14.90 14.97
CA ALA A 57 -4.52 14.22 15.08
C ALA A 57 -4.84 13.36 13.84
N ASP A 58 -3.96 13.35 12.83
CA ASP A 58 -4.17 12.59 11.61
C ASP A 58 -3.73 11.14 11.79
N LYS A 59 -4.73 10.26 11.85
CA LYS A 59 -4.52 8.82 12.04
C LYS A 59 -3.80 8.15 10.87
N LEU A 60 -3.74 8.78 9.70
CA LEU A 60 -3.04 8.24 8.53
C LEU A 60 -1.61 8.77 8.41
N TYR A 61 -1.23 9.78 9.20
CA TYR A 61 0.08 10.43 9.09
C TYR A 61 1.16 9.63 9.83
N LEU A 62 2.27 9.36 9.15
CA LEU A 62 3.54 8.92 9.74
C LEU A 62 4.48 10.10 9.84
N ASP A 63 5.06 10.31 11.01
CA ASP A 63 5.99 11.40 11.25
C ASP A 63 7.41 11.03 10.80
N THR A 64 7.85 11.59 9.66
CA THR A 64 9.22 11.39 9.17
C THR A 64 10.21 12.08 10.10
N LEU A 65 11.06 11.28 10.75
CA LEU A 65 12.11 11.77 11.65
C LEU A 65 13.40 12.10 10.88
N SER A 66 13.70 11.30 9.87
CA SER A 66 14.86 11.49 8.98
C SER A 66 14.72 10.62 7.74
N ALA A 67 15.41 11.00 6.67
CA ALA A 67 15.48 10.19 5.46
C ALA A 67 16.88 10.28 4.85
N THR A 68 17.29 9.19 4.19
CA THR A 68 18.44 9.17 3.29
C THR A 68 17.92 9.11 1.87
N TYR A 69 18.45 9.95 1.00
CA TYR A 69 17.98 10.08 -0.38
C TYR A 69 18.96 9.47 -1.38
N LEU A 70 18.43 9.02 -2.50
CA LEU A 70 19.24 8.67 -3.66
C LEU A 70 19.85 9.95 -4.25
N SER A 71 21.13 9.92 -4.59
CA SER A 71 21.82 11.06 -5.20
C SER A 71 21.08 11.55 -6.45
N GLY A 72 20.77 12.85 -6.52
CA GLY A 72 20.01 13.47 -7.63
C GLY A 72 18.48 13.41 -7.46
N PHE A 73 17.99 12.69 -6.45
CA PHE A 73 16.56 12.58 -6.10
C PHE A 73 16.36 12.93 -4.62
N ASP A 74 16.90 14.06 -4.22
CA ASP A 74 16.80 14.58 -2.86
C ASP A 74 15.95 15.87 -2.81
N PRO A 75 15.44 16.27 -1.63
CA PRO A 75 14.54 17.41 -1.50
C PRO A 75 15.12 18.77 -1.91
N THR A 76 16.44 18.88 -2.13
CA THR A 76 17.02 20.13 -2.66
C THR A 76 16.77 20.29 -4.15
N ASN A 77 16.29 19.25 -4.83
CA ASN A 77 15.87 19.31 -6.21
C ASN A 77 14.57 20.11 -6.35
N LEU A 78 14.63 21.20 -7.12
CA LEU A 78 13.49 22.08 -7.40
C LEU A 78 12.38 21.39 -8.20
N SER A 79 12.65 20.26 -8.86
CA SER A 79 11.62 19.49 -9.56
C SER A 79 10.76 18.64 -8.62
N GLY A 80 11.03 18.59 -7.31
CA GLY A 80 10.24 17.83 -6.33
C GLY A 80 10.36 16.31 -6.48
N GLU A 81 11.29 15.85 -7.30
CA GLU A 81 11.64 14.46 -7.48
C GLU A 81 12.44 13.96 -6.28
N VAL A 82 11.85 13.06 -5.50
CA VAL A 82 12.45 12.54 -4.28
C VAL A 82 12.35 11.03 -4.23
N VAL A 83 13.48 10.39 -3.96
CA VAL A 83 13.61 8.94 -3.75
C VAL A 83 14.34 8.73 -2.43
N ALA A 84 13.58 8.49 -1.37
CA ALA A 84 14.15 8.10 -0.09
C ALA A 84 14.58 6.62 -0.15
N THR A 85 15.89 6.36 0.00
CA THR A 85 16.45 5.00 0.14
C THR A 85 16.20 4.44 1.54
N SER A 86 16.07 5.33 2.53
CA SER A 86 15.54 5.00 3.85
C SER A 86 14.71 6.16 4.39
N LEU A 87 13.62 5.85 5.09
CA LEU A 87 12.78 6.81 5.80
C LEU A 87 12.53 6.29 7.21
N ASN A 88 13.14 6.93 8.20
CA ASN A 88 12.88 6.64 9.61
C ASN A 88 11.65 7.42 10.04
N TYR A 89 10.65 6.71 10.54
CA TYR A 89 9.39 7.31 10.93
C TYR A 89 9.04 6.98 12.38
N ARG A 90 8.19 7.83 12.93
CA ARG A 90 7.43 7.59 14.15
C ARG A 90 5.95 7.48 13.79
N ALA A 91 5.33 6.45 14.32
CA ALA A 91 3.91 6.21 14.29
C ALA A 91 3.35 6.19 15.70
N PHE A 92 2.16 6.76 15.95
CA PHE A 92 1.56 6.75 17.28
C PHE A 92 0.43 5.72 17.36
N LYS A 93 0.50 4.87 18.38
CA LYS A 93 -0.53 3.89 18.68
C LYS A 93 -1.41 4.40 19.82
N SER A 94 -2.70 4.09 19.77
CA SER A 94 -3.60 4.42 20.87
C SER A 94 -3.16 3.79 22.18
N GLY A 95 -2.78 4.64 23.15
CA GLY A 95 -2.48 4.20 24.52
C GLY A 95 -1.00 4.05 24.89
N ALA A 96 -0.12 4.92 24.38
CA ALA A 96 1.14 5.33 25.04
C ALA A 96 2.49 4.71 24.60
N GLN A 97 2.62 4.17 23.38
CA GLN A 97 3.97 4.00 22.80
C GLN A 97 4.02 4.37 21.31
N ASP A 98 5.03 5.18 20.98
CA ASP A 98 5.46 5.46 19.62
C ASP A 98 6.03 4.16 19.03
N ILE A 99 5.54 3.76 17.86
CA ILE A 99 6.19 2.75 17.03
C ILE A 99 7.20 3.47 16.18
N LEU A 100 8.47 3.09 16.32
CA LEU A 100 9.52 3.52 15.41
C LEU A 100 9.70 2.46 14.33
N GLY A 101 9.85 2.90 13.10
CA GLY A 101 10.15 2.03 11.99
C GLY A 101 11.05 2.73 10.98
N THR A 102 11.62 1.92 10.10
CA THR A 102 12.39 2.38 8.96
C THR A 102 11.80 1.73 7.73
N LEU A 103 11.38 2.54 6.77
CA LEU A 103 11.08 2.09 5.42
C LEU A 103 12.40 2.03 4.66
N THR A 104 12.89 0.83 4.35
CA THR A 104 14.08 0.61 3.53
C THR A 104 13.67 0.32 2.10
N LEU A 105 14.19 1.08 1.15
CA LEU A 105 13.84 0.93 -0.25
C LEU A 105 14.38 -0.40 -0.78
N LEU A 106 13.49 -1.19 -1.39
CA LEU A 106 13.82 -2.43 -2.08
C LEU A 106 13.93 -2.20 -3.58
N ASP A 107 12.95 -1.49 -4.16
CA ASP A 107 12.92 -1.17 -5.57
C ASP A 107 12.10 0.09 -5.84
N TRP A 108 12.36 0.74 -6.97
CA TRP A 108 11.62 1.93 -7.37
C TRP A 108 11.63 2.13 -8.89
N ARG A 109 10.63 2.86 -9.37
CA ARG A 109 10.58 3.33 -10.74
C ARG A 109 9.84 4.65 -10.83
N VAL A 110 10.07 5.36 -11.93
CA VAL A 110 9.29 6.55 -12.29
C VAL A 110 8.59 6.29 -13.62
N THR A 111 7.33 6.69 -13.71
CA THR A 111 6.60 6.82 -14.98
C THR A 111 6.36 8.30 -15.20
N ARG A 112 6.95 8.83 -16.28
CA ARG A 112 6.92 10.25 -16.59
C ARG A 112 5.86 10.59 -17.61
N ASP A 113 5.54 11.87 -17.69
CA ASP A 113 4.71 12.45 -18.75
C ASP A 113 3.31 11.81 -18.81
N VAL A 114 2.77 11.43 -17.65
CA VAL A 114 1.48 10.76 -17.56
C VAL A 114 0.36 11.76 -17.81
N THR A 115 -0.51 11.41 -18.75
CA THR A 115 -1.69 12.19 -19.09
C THR A 115 -2.85 11.80 -18.17
N LEU A 116 -3.41 12.76 -17.46
CA LEU A 116 -4.73 12.64 -16.84
C LEU A 116 -5.75 13.37 -17.71
N ALA A 117 -5.80 14.70 -17.61
CA ALA A 117 -6.68 15.54 -18.41
C ALA A 117 -5.90 16.28 -19.51
N GLN A 118 -4.64 16.63 -19.23
CA GLN A 118 -3.73 17.25 -20.18
C GLN A 118 -2.49 16.36 -20.42
N PRO A 119 -1.86 16.43 -21.61
CA PRO A 119 -0.61 15.74 -21.89
C PRO A 119 0.48 16.09 -20.87
N ASN A 120 1.27 15.10 -20.46
CA ASN A 120 2.45 15.28 -19.61
C ASN A 120 2.17 15.97 -18.26
N GLN A 121 1.02 15.69 -17.66
CA GLN A 121 0.56 16.37 -16.46
C GLN A 121 1.24 15.85 -15.19
N PHE A 122 1.50 14.55 -15.09
CA PHE A 122 2.02 13.94 -13.88
C PHE A 122 3.26 13.09 -14.11
N ASP A 123 4.15 13.13 -13.13
CA ASP A 123 5.12 12.07 -12.91
C ASP A 123 4.70 11.24 -11.69
N TYR A 124 4.81 9.92 -11.81
CA TYR A 124 4.50 8.97 -10.74
C TYR A 124 5.74 8.18 -10.37
N PHE A 125 6.17 8.30 -9.12
CA PHE A 125 7.16 7.41 -8.54
C PHE A 125 6.46 6.29 -7.80
N ASP A 126 6.89 5.08 -8.10
CA ASP A 126 6.38 3.86 -7.53
C ASP A 126 7.51 3.20 -6.74
N PHE A 127 7.25 2.93 -5.47
CA PHE A 127 8.24 2.42 -4.54
C PHE A 127 7.80 1.10 -3.93
N VAL A 128 8.76 0.24 -3.68
CA VAL A 128 8.60 -0.89 -2.78
C VAL A 128 9.57 -0.73 -1.62
N TYR A 129 9.01 -0.65 -0.42
CA TYR A 129 9.75 -0.57 0.82
C TYR A 129 9.58 -1.85 1.65
N ARG A 130 10.57 -2.10 2.51
CA ARG A 130 10.50 -3.01 3.64
C ARG A 130 10.35 -2.18 4.91
N ASP A 131 9.34 -2.47 5.71
CA ASP A 131 9.20 -1.83 7.02
C ASP A 131 9.92 -2.64 8.11
N SER A 132 10.84 -2.03 8.84
CA SER A 132 11.57 -2.69 9.93
C SER A 132 10.71 -3.00 11.16
N ALA A 133 9.55 -2.33 11.33
CA ALA A 133 8.68 -2.53 12.49
C ALA A 133 8.02 -3.92 12.52
N ASP A 134 7.69 -4.47 11.34
CA ASP A 134 6.96 -5.73 11.20
C ASP A 134 7.41 -6.61 10.01
N ASN A 135 8.45 -6.20 9.29
CA ASN A 135 8.96 -6.86 8.09
C ASN A 135 7.82 -7.13 7.08
N LYS A 136 6.95 -6.14 6.84
CA LYS A 136 5.93 -6.16 5.78
C LYS A 136 6.34 -5.31 4.57
N LEU A 137 5.72 -5.59 3.42
CA LEU A 137 5.94 -4.78 2.21
C LEU A 137 5.11 -3.51 2.34
N VAL A 138 5.68 -2.39 1.90
CA VAL A 138 4.98 -1.12 1.80
C VAL A 138 5.15 -0.60 0.38
N PHE A 139 4.05 -0.49 -0.34
CA PHE A 139 4.00 0.10 -1.67
C PHE A 139 3.79 1.59 -1.55
N GLY A 140 4.73 2.39 -2.06
CA GLY A 140 4.66 3.84 -2.05
C GLY A 140 4.25 4.39 -3.42
N THR A 141 3.48 5.47 -3.42
CA THR A 141 3.21 6.24 -4.63
C THR A 141 3.39 7.71 -4.33
N ARG A 142 4.36 8.32 -5.01
CA ARG A 142 4.49 9.78 -5.08
C ARG A 142 3.90 10.25 -6.40
N ALA A 143 2.86 11.06 -6.31
CA ALA A 143 2.33 11.79 -7.45
C ALA A 143 2.96 13.19 -7.46
N LEU A 144 3.25 13.70 -8.66
CA LEU A 144 3.90 14.98 -8.89
C LEU A 144 3.19 15.68 -10.03
N ASN A 145 2.41 16.72 -9.75
CA ASN A 145 1.76 17.52 -10.79
C ASN A 145 2.80 18.49 -11.38
N GLN A 146 3.00 18.42 -12.69
CA GLN A 146 3.99 19.20 -13.41
C GLN A 146 3.39 20.42 -14.12
N LEU A 147 2.05 20.55 -14.14
CA LEU A 147 1.37 21.57 -14.91
C LEU A 147 0.46 22.45 -14.05
N ASP A 148 0.60 23.75 -14.26
CA ASP A 148 -0.35 24.77 -13.79
C ASP A 148 -1.50 24.88 -14.81
N ASN A 149 -2.52 24.03 -14.67
CA ASN A 149 -3.57 23.89 -15.67
C ASN A 149 -5.00 23.74 -15.12
N ASN A 150 -5.21 24.01 -13.82
CA ASN A 150 -6.51 23.84 -13.17
C ASN A 150 -7.06 22.42 -13.25
N GLU A 151 -6.19 21.43 -13.29
CA GLU A 151 -6.52 20.00 -13.26
C GLU A 151 -5.75 19.34 -12.11
N GLU A 152 -6.36 18.34 -11.49
CA GLU A 152 -5.91 17.80 -10.23
C GLU A 152 -6.10 16.29 -10.12
N VAL A 153 -5.37 15.69 -9.17
CA VAL A 153 -5.60 14.30 -8.77
C VAL A 153 -6.28 14.27 -7.41
N ASN A 154 -7.59 14.08 -7.43
CA ASN A 154 -8.37 13.88 -6.20
C ASN A 154 -8.24 12.43 -5.69
N PHE A 155 -8.02 11.47 -6.59
CA PHE A 155 -8.01 10.06 -6.25
C PHE A 155 -6.78 9.35 -6.79
N LEU A 156 -6.02 8.74 -5.89
CA LEU A 156 -4.98 7.77 -6.22
C LEU A 156 -5.44 6.37 -5.83
N PHE A 157 -5.01 5.38 -6.60
CA PHE A 157 -5.35 3.98 -6.37
C PHE A 157 -4.11 3.11 -6.45
N ARG A 158 -4.04 2.11 -5.57
CA ARG A 158 -3.14 0.97 -5.68
C ARG A 158 -3.94 -0.29 -5.98
N TYR A 159 -3.55 -1.04 -7.01
CA TYR A 159 -4.22 -2.27 -7.46
C TYR A 159 -3.38 -3.52 -7.19
N GLY A 160 -4.00 -4.69 -7.37
CA GLY A 160 -3.38 -6.00 -7.17
C GLY A 160 -3.52 -6.56 -5.76
N PHE A 161 -4.26 -5.91 -4.86
CA PHE A 161 -4.36 -6.29 -3.45
C PHE A 161 -5.41 -7.36 -3.15
N SER A 162 -5.95 -8.00 -4.20
CA SER A 162 -6.86 -9.13 -4.06
C SER A 162 -6.22 -10.26 -3.25
N GLY A 163 -6.86 -10.64 -2.14
CA GLY A 163 -6.37 -11.71 -1.26
C GLY A 163 -5.29 -11.28 -0.25
N PHE A 164 -4.93 -9.99 -0.21
CA PHE A 164 -3.96 -9.45 0.75
C PHE A 164 -4.62 -8.51 1.76
N GLU A 165 -4.08 -8.49 2.97
CA GLU A 165 -4.34 -7.43 3.94
C GLU A 165 -3.74 -6.11 3.44
N THR A 166 -4.42 -5.01 3.77
CA THR A 166 -3.97 -3.67 3.40
C THR A 166 -4.12 -2.71 4.55
N ALA A 167 -3.12 -1.86 4.77
CA ALA A 167 -3.18 -0.73 5.68
C ALA A 167 -2.63 0.52 4.99
N SER A 168 -3.25 1.67 5.21
CA SER A 168 -2.87 2.93 4.55
C SER A 168 -2.15 3.86 5.51
N ALA A 169 -1.23 4.64 4.95
CA ALA A 169 -0.64 5.79 5.60
C ALA A 169 -0.15 6.80 4.55
N TRP A 170 0.29 7.97 5.01
CA TRP A 170 0.98 8.97 4.19
C TRP A 170 2.06 9.66 5.02
N THR A 171 3.01 10.30 4.34
CA THR A 171 4.07 11.07 5.02
C THR A 171 4.64 12.15 4.11
N PHE A 172 5.34 13.12 4.71
CA PHE A 172 6.10 14.12 3.95
C PHE A 172 7.45 13.54 3.51
N SER A 173 7.74 13.69 2.23
CA SER A 173 9.08 13.63 1.63
C SER A 173 9.63 15.04 1.35
N THR A 174 8.74 16.00 1.13
CA THR A 174 9.05 17.42 0.89
C THR A 174 7.97 18.32 1.50
N ASP A 175 8.26 19.61 1.61
CA ASP A 175 7.27 20.63 2.02
C ASP A 175 6.14 20.84 0.98
N ASN A 176 6.29 20.28 -0.22
CA ASN A 176 5.30 20.34 -1.30
C ASN A 176 4.33 19.14 -1.29
N ASP A 177 4.39 18.28 -0.28
CA ASP A 177 3.49 17.12 -0.19
C ASP A 177 2.16 17.50 0.45
N LEU A 178 1.07 17.10 -0.19
CA LEU A 178 -0.27 17.21 0.32
C LEU A 178 -0.62 15.96 1.12
N ARG A 179 -1.33 16.17 2.23
CA ARG A 179 -1.82 15.12 3.12
C ARG A 179 -2.84 14.20 2.43
N GLN A 180 -2.97 12.98 2.93
CA GLN A 180 -4.06 12.08 2.53
C GLN A 180 -5.36 12.46 3.23
N TYR A 181 -6.43 12.69 2.48
CA TYR A 181 -7.74 13.07 3.02
C TYR A 181 -8.53 11.86 3.49
N GLN A 182 -8.40 10.75 2.77
CA GLN A 182 -9.19 9.55 3.01
C GLN A 182 -8.47 8.30 2.50
N ALA A 183 -8.69 7.17 3.16
CA ALA A 183 -8.29 5.85 2.70
C ALA A 183 -9.50 4.90 2.71
N ALA A 184 -9.64 4.06 1.68
CA ALA A 184 -10.67 3.02 1.62
C ALA A 184 -10.31 1.91 0.63
N ARG A 185 -10.88 0.72 0.84
CA ARG A 185 -10.76 -0.42 -0.09
C ARG A 185 -11.82 -0.34 -1.20
N THR A 186 -11.60 0.52 -2.18
CA THR A 186 -12.58 0.82 -3.24
C THR A 186 -11.85 1.30 -4.49
N ASP A 187 -12.49 1.17 -5.65
CA ASP A 187 -12.02 1.72 -6.92
C ASP A 187 -12.87 2.94 -7.38
N SER A 188 -13.80 3.38 -6.54
CA SER A 188 -14.76 4.44 -6.85
C SER A 188 -14.13 5.83 -6.87
N LEU A 189 -14.51 6.64 -7.86
CA LEU A 189 -14.25 8.09 -7.91
C LEU A 189 -15.32 8.93 -7.19
N SER A 190 -16.24 8.29 -6.45
CA SER A 190 -17.31 9.02 -5.76
C SER A 190 -16.80 9.66 -4.46
N THR A 191 -17.29 10.87 -4.18
CA THR A 191 -17.14 11.57 -2.89
C THR A 191 -18.29 11.26 -1.90
N SER A 192 -19.19 10.35 -2.26
CA SER A 192 -20.30 9.89 -1.41
C SER A 192 -19.81 9.37 -0.06
N ALA A 193 -20.62 9.59 0.98
CA ALA A 193 -20.40 9.04 2.32
C ALA A 193 -20.45 7.50 2.37
N THR A 194 -20.99 6.87 1.32
CA THR A 194 -21.03 5.41 1.17
C THR A 194 -20.37 5.00 -0.15
N LEU A 195 -19.44 4.05 -0.07
CA LEU A 195 -18.68 3.56 -1.22
C LEU A 195 -18.76 2.02 -1.31
N PRO A 196 -18.72 1.45 -2.51
CA PRO A 196 -18.64 0.00 -2.67
C PRO A 196 -17.23 -0.49 -2.32
N PHE A 197 -17.14 -1.64 -1.67
CA PHE A 197 -15.88 -2.34 -1.46
C PHE A 197 -15.35 -2.91 -2.77
N ASP A 198 -14.04 -2.77 -2.97
CA ASP A 198 -13.27 -3.49 -3.98
C ASP A 198 -12.16 -4.30 -3.29
N ALA A 199 -12.04 -5.56 -3.69
CA ALA A 199 -11.05 -6.45 -3.14
C ALA A 199 -9.62 -6.17 -3.64
N ASP A 200 -9.49 -5.52 -4.80
CA ASP A 200 -8.23 -5.32 -5.49
C ASP A 200 -7.63 -3.94 -5.29
N ALA A 201 -8.49 -2.96 -5.01
CA ALA A 201 -8.12 -1.54 -5.02
C ALA A 201 -8.05 -0.93 -3.61
N VAL A 202 -7.00 -0.17 -3.36
CA VAL A 202 -6.89 0.77 -2.24
C VAL A 202 -6.92 2.18 -2.79
N ARG A 203 -7.95 2.94 -2.45
CA ARG A 203 -8.08 4.36 -2.78
C ARG A 203 -7.47 5.23 -1.70
N GLN A 204 -6.68 6.20 -2.12
CA GLN A 204 -6.09 7.25 -1.31
C GLN A 204 -6.56 8.58 -1.90
N ARG A 205 -7.43 9.29 -1.19
CA ARG A 205 -7.97 10.57 -1.64
C ARG A 205 -7.01 11.70 -1.26
N SER A 206 -6.78 12.62 -2.19
CA SER A 206 -5.98 13.84 -2.03
C SER A 206 -6.62 14.96 -2.86
N ASP A 207 -5.83 16.00 -3.19
CA ASP A 207 -6.21 17.18 -3.98
C ASP A 207 -4.95 17.79 -4.64
N ILE A 208 -4.16 16.93 -5.28
CA ILE A 208 -2.84 17.34 -5.77
C ILE A 208 -3.02 18.22 -7.01
N SER A 209 -2.78 19.52 -6.84
CA SER A 209 -3.00 20.56 -7.83
C SER A 209 -1.89 21.62 -7.73
N LEU A 210 -1.44 22.15 -8.86
CA LEU A 210 -0.43 23.22 -8.90
C LEU A 210 -1.07 24.62 -8.96
N SER A 211 -2.27 24.73 -9.52
CA SER A 211 -2.98 25.99 -9.80
C SER A 211 -3.72 26.58 -8.60
N GLU A 212 -4.13 25.73 -7.65
CA GLU A 212 -5.01 26.12 -6.54
C GLU A 212 -4.27 26.58 -5.28
N GLY A 213 -2.94 26.73 -5.37
CA GLY A 213 -2.09 26.97 -4.20
C GLY A 213 -2.02 25.78 -3.25
N ASN A 214 -2.56 24.63 -3.65
CA ASN A 214 -2.36 23.36 -2.99
C ASN A 214 -0.91 22.87 -3.21
N PRO A 215 -0.38 22.03 -2.30
CA PRO A 215 0.85 21.30 -2.57
C PRO A 215 0.65 20.39 -3.80
N TRP A 216 1.63 20.42 -4.69
CA TRP A 216 1.59 19.79 -6.02
C TRP A 216 2.19 18.38 -6.04
N SER A 217 2.45 17.80 -4.87
CA SER A 217 2.91 16.42 -4.74
C SER A 217 2.30 15.72 -3.53
N GLY A 218 2.58 14.43 -3.35
CA GLY A 218 2.24 13.71 -2.11
C GLY A 218 2.72 12.27 -2.14
N LEU A 219 3.28 11.79 -1.01
CA LEU A 219 3.71 10.39 -0.85
C LEU A 219 2.69 9.59 -0.01
N PHE A 220 2.03 8.64 -0.68
CA PHE A 220 1.03 7.77 -0.08
C PHE A 220 1.51 6.33 -0.04
N LEU A 221 1.16 5.62 1.03
CA LEU A 221 1.74 4.33 1.39
C LEU A 221 0.64 3.29 1.62
N VAL A 222 0.81 2.10 1.06
CA VAL A 222 -0.04 0.93 1.31
C VAL A 222 0.82 -0.23 1.80
N LYS A 223 0.68 -0.58 3.08
CA LYS A 223 1.31 -1.76 3.69
C LYS A 223 0.46 -3.00 3.44
N THR A 224 1.12 -4.13 3.24
CA THR A 224 0.47 -5.42 3.00
C THR A 224 1.21 -6.60 3.62
N ASP A 225 0.50 -7.71 3.81
CA ASP A 225 1.05 -9.00 4.21
C ASP A 225 1.61 -9.83 3.04
N ALA A 226 1.61 -9.31 1.82
CA ALA A 226 2.29 -9.91 0.68
C ALA A 226 3.78 -10.17 0.99
N THR A 227 4.25 -11.34 0.55
CA THR A 227 5.62 -11.80 0.81
C THR A 227 6.60 -11.41 -0.29
N ASP A 228 6.10 -11.03 -1.46
CA ASP A 228 6.87 -10.67 -2.63
C ASP A 228 6.16 -9.59 -3.46
N TYR A 229 6.79 -9.11 -4.53
CA TYR A 229 6.22 -8.15 -5.46
C TYR A 229 6.67 -8.42 -6.89
N ILE A 230 5.81 -8.07 -7.84
CA ILE A 230 6.09 -8.21 -9.28
C ILE A 230 5.67 -6.94 -10.01
N LEU A 231 6.09 -6.80 -11.27
CA LEU A 231 5.53 -5.79 -12.14
C LEU A 231 4.18 -6.25 -12.71
N GLY A 232 3.17 -5.40 -12.61
CA GLY A 232 1.86 -5.56 -13.22
C GLY A 232 1.53 -4.40 -14.15
N ASP A 233 0.66 -4.64 -15.14
CA ASP A 233 0.26 -3.65 -16.14
C ASP A 233 -0.71 -2.59 -15.59
N LYS A 234 -1.32 -2.85 -14.44
CA LYS A 234 -2.22 -1.96 -13.71
C LYS A 234 -1.88 -2.00 -12.23
N ALA A 235 -1.02 -1.07 -11.80
CA ALA A 235 -0.56 -0.98 -10.41
C ALA A 235 -1.02 0.31 -9.74
N ILE A 236 -0.95 1.43 -10.46
CA ILE A 236 -1.35 2.75 -9.98
C ILE A 236 -2.52 3.25 -10.83
N GLY A 237 -3.57 3.71 -10.18
CA GLY A 237 -4.64 4.47 -10.81
C GLY A 237 -4.67 5.90 -10.31
N PHE A 238 -5.23 6.78 -11.11
CA PHE A 238 -5.41 8.18 -10.76
C PHE A 238 -6.69 8.69 -11.41
N GLY A 239 -7.33 9.68 -10.78
CA GLY A 239 -8.52 10.28 -11.34
C GLY A 239 -8.92 11.60 -10.69
N GLN A 240 -9.69 12.35 -11.47
CA GLN A 240 -10.29 13.63 -11.12
C GLN A 240 -11.78 13.46 -10.86
N ALA A 241 -12.30 14.17 -9.88
CA ALA A 241 -13.68 14.10 -9.42
C ALA A 241 -14.66 14.86 -10.33
N GLY A 242 -14.16 15.69 -11.26
CA GLY A 242 -14.98 16.55 -12.11
C GLY A 242 -15.60 17.70 -11.33
N GLU A 243 -14.88 18.21 -10.32
CA GLU A 243 -15.28 19.42 -9.60
C GLU A 243 -15.05 20.64 -10.51
N GLU A 244 -15.65 21.79 -10.17
CA GLU A 244 -15.45 23.07 -10.88
C GLU A 244 -15.75 23.10 -12.40
N GLY A 245 -16.57 22.16 -12.90
CA GLY A 245 -16.91 22.07 -14.32
C GLY A 245 -15.87 21.32 -15.17
N GLN A 246 -14.89 20.70 -14.52
CA GLN A 246 -13.95 19.79 -15.16
C GLN A 246 -14.62 18.47 -15.54
N ALA A 247 -14.02 17.73 -16.48
CA ALA A 247 -14.43 16.37 -16.77
C ALA A 247 -14.00 15.41 -15.65
N VAL A 248 -14.83 14.41 -15.39
CA VAL A 248 -14.40 13.22 -14.62
C VAL A 248 -13.47 12.40 -15.50
N VAL A 249 -12.19 12.32 -15.15
CA VAL A 249 -11.18 11.56 -15.91
C VAL A 249 -10.49 10.55 -15.01
N ARG A 250 -10.13 9.39 -15.58
CA ARG A 250 -9.41 8.31 -14.89
C ARG A 250 -8.34 7.75 -15.80
N GLY A 251 -7.18 7.44 -15.23
CA GLY A 251 -6.12 6.69 -15.89
C GLY A 251 -5.52 5.64 -14.98
N TYR A 252 -4.66 4.81 -15.56
CA TYR A 252 -3.84 3.86 -14.82
C TYR A 252 -2.52 3.62 -15.55
N ILE A 253 -1.51 3.21 -14.79
CA ILE A 253 -0.19 2.83 -15.27
C ILE A 253 0.25 1.52 -14.61
N GLY A 254 1.21 0.85 -15.27
CA GLY A 254 1.88 -0.31 -14.71
C GLY A 254 2.87 0.07 -13.59
N GLY A 255 3.28 -0.92 -12.81
CA GLY A 255 4.11 -0.71 -11.64
C GLY A 255 4.20 -1.96 -10.77
N TYR A 256 4.68 -1.81 -9.54
CA TYR A 256 4.80 -2.89 -8.58
C TYR A 256 3.44 -3.24 -7.97
N ILE A 257 3.12 -4.53 -7.95
CA ILE A 257 1.94 -5.08 -7.28
C ILE A 257 2.36 -6.16 -6.27
N PRO A 258 1.58 -6.36 -5.20
CA PRO A 258 1.86 -7.43 -4.25
C PRO A 258 1.75 -8.81 -4.92
N ALA A 259 2.62 -9.71 -4.48
CA ALA A 259 2.63 -11.10 -4.88
C ALA A 259 2.89 -12.00 -3.66
N ALA A 260 2.47 -13.26 -3.79
CA ALA A 260 2.92 -14.31 -2.89
C ALA A 260 4.08 -15.05 -3.54
N ILE A 261 5.09 -15.44 -2.76
CA ILE A 261 6.10 -16.38 -3.24
C ILE A 261 5.34 -17.67 -3.58
N PRO A 262 5.47 -18.21 -4.81
CA PRO A 262 4.88 -19.50 -5.13
C PRO A 262 5.42 -20.55 -4.14
N THR A 263 4.56 -21.10 -3.29
CA THR A 263 4.93 -22.16 -2.34
C THR A 263 5.09 -23.52 -3.03
N ALA A 264 4.93 -23.57 -4.35
CA ALA A 264 5.25 -24.75 -5.13
C ALA A 264 6.74 -25.08 -4.91
N PRO A 265 7.09 -26.30 -4.45
CA PRO A 265 8.48 -26.71 -4.38
C PRO A 265 9.10 -26.48 -5.75
N VAL A 266 10.13 -25.64 -5.83
CA VAL A 266 10.94 -25.55 -7.06
C VAL A 266 11.41 -26.98 -7.33
N PRO A 267 11.02 -27.61 -8.46
CA PRO A 267 11.53 -28.92 -8.80
C PRO A 267 13.03 -28.73 -8.94
N ILE A 268 13.79 -29.23 -7.98
CA ILE A 268 15.24 -29.11 -8.00
C ILE A 268 15.67 -29.88 -9.26
N PRO A 269 16.18 -29.21 -10.31
CA PRO A 269 16.55 -29.92 -11.51
C PRO A 269 17.75 -30.80 -11.16
N GLY A 270 17.51 -32.09 -11.06
CA GLY A 270 18.53 -33.13 -11.08
C GLY A 270 19.59 -33.15 -9.98
N ALA A 271 19.77 -32.14 -9.11
CA ALA A 271 20.91 -32.12 -8.18
C ALA A 271 20.92 -33.34 -7.23
N PHE A 272 19.74 -33.74 -6.73
CA PHE A 272 19.59 -34.97 -5.94
C PHE A 272 19.71 -36.26 -6.77
N ALA A 273 19.27 -36.24 -8.03
CA ALA A 273 19.45 -37.36 -8.95
C ALA A 273 20.93 -37.54 -9.36
N LEU A 274 21.67 -36.46 -9.57
CA LEU A 274 23.10 -36.45 -9.90
C LEU A 274 23.95 -36.86 -8.69
N ILE A 275 23.61 -36.41 -7.48
CA ILE A 275 24.28 -36.86 -6.25
C ILE A 275 24.02 -38.35 -6.00
N ALA A 276 22.79 -38.83 -6.17
CA ALA A 276 22.46 -40.25 -6.03
C ALA A 276 23.13 -41.13 -7.10
N THR A 277 23.18 -40.64 -8.35
CA THR A 277 23.88 -41.32 -9.45
C THR A 277 25.40 -41.31 -9.23
N GLY A 278 25.97 -40.20 -8.77
CA GLY A 278 27.39 -40.07 -8.44
C GLY A 278 27.85 -40.97 -7.28
N LEU A 279 27.02 -41.10 -6.23
CA LEU A 279 27.27 -42.05 -5.14
C LEU A 279 27.11 -43.51 -5.58
N GLY A 280 26.21 -43.79 -6.53
CA GLY A 280 26.06 -45.11 -7.17
C GLY A 280 27.30 -45.53 -7.97
N PHE A 281 27.94 -44.60 -8.69
CA PHE A 281 29.18 -44.88 -9.43
C PHE A 281 30.41 -45.06 -8.52
N LEU A 282 30.50 -44.33 -7.41
CA LEU A 282 31.60 -44.49 -6.44
C LEU A 282 31.51 -45.82 -5.68
N SER A 283 30.31 -46.27 -5.33
CA SER A 283 30.10 -47.57 -4.66
C SER A 283 30.33 -48.77 -5.60
N LEU A 284 30.02 -48.65 -6.90
CA LEU A 284 30.38 -49.66 -7.91
C LEU A 284 31.88 -49.68 -8.23
N SER A 285 32.55 -48.53 -8.19
CA SER A 285 34.00 -48.41 -8.42
C SER A 285 34.82 -48.93 -7.22
N ALA A 286 34.37 -48.67 -5.99
CA ALA A 286 34.98 -49.21 -4.77
C ALA A 286 34.85 -50.75 -4.68
N ARG A 287 33.78 -51.33 -5.23
CA ARG A 287 33.58 -52.80 -5.26
C ARG A 287 34.44 -53.52 -6.31
N ARG A 288 34.97 -52.79 -7.31
CA ARG A 288 35.93 -53.31 -8.30
C ARG A 288 37.39 -53.19 -7.86
N GLY A 289 37.72 -52.26 -6.96
CA GLY A 289 39.08 -52.10 -6.43
C GLY A 289 39.54 -53.18 -5.44
N ASN A 290 38.61 -53.95 -4.85
CA ASN A 290 38.89 -55.02 -3.89
C ASN A 290 38.92 -56.43 -4.52
N LYS A 291 39.09 -56.52 -5.84
CA LYS A 291 39.37 -57.78 -6.56
C LYS A 291 40.52 -57.56 -7.55
N ALA A 292 41.71 -57.31 -7.02
CA ALA A 292 43.00 -57.48 -7.68
C ALA A 292 44.01 -57.92 -6.61
#